data_AF-A0A7J9QDR0-F1
#
_entry.id   AF-A0A7J9QDR0-F1
#
_cell.length_a   1.000
_cell.length_b   1.000
_cell.length_c   1.000
_cell.angle_alpha   90.00
_cell.angle_beta   90.00
_cell.angle_gamma   90.00
#
_symmetry.space_group_name_H-M   'P 1'
#
loop_
_entity.id
_entity.type
_entity.pdbx_description
1 polymer ?
#
loop_
_entity_poly.entity_id
_entity_poly.type
_entity_poly.pdbx_seq_one_letter_code
_entity_poly.pdbx_strand_id
1 'polypeptide(L)'
;MHYLDEKVFGKITTKEIIGAEPPVTPDTQDILENELATLVSELESQSKEDLKKLLEQQQAAEAHVNSRPGAMALSQPKIQLFTKYSQKYIQSIKEKLDS
;
A
#
# COMPACT_ATOMS: atom_id res chain seq x y z
N MET A 1 4.86 10.43 17.97
CA MET A 1 5.66 9.35 17.36
C MET A 1 4.74 8.18 16.97
N HIS A 2 3.63 8.43 16.26
CA HIS A 2 2.54 7.44 16.06
C HIS A 2 2.35 6.96 14.61
N TYR A 3 3.13 7.46 13.66
CA TYR A 3 2.87 7.19 12.25
C TYR A 3 3.35 5.79 11.79
N LEU A 4 4.32 5.21 12.50
CA LEU A 4 5.04 4.00 12.06
C LEU A 4 4.12 2.77 12.03
N ASP A 5 3.13 2.74 12.90
CA ASP A 5 2.15 1.65 13.00
C ASP A 5 0.87 1.94 12.20
N GLU A 6 0.80 3.05 11.46
CA GLU A 6 -0.32 3.33 10.56
C GLU A 6 -0.31 2.33 9.40
N LYS A 7 -1.48 1.77 9.09
CA LYS A 7 -1.67 0.85 7.97
C LYS A 7 -1.76 1.62 6.67
N VAL A 8 -0.92 1.26 5.70
CA VAL A 8 -0.78 1.95 4.42
C VAL A 8 -1.13 1.07 3.22
N PHE A 9 -1.25 -0.24 3.43
CA PHE A 9 -1.68 -1.20 2.42
C PHE A 9 -2.24 -2.45 3.10
N GLY A 10 -3.56 -2.52 3.26
CA GLY A 10 -4.20 -3.60 4.02
C GLY A 10 -3.69 -3.67 5.46
N LYS A 11 -3.02 -4.78 5.81
CA LYS A 11 -2.40 -5.00 7.12
C LYS A 11 -0.99 -4.41 7.24
N ILE A 12 -0.36 -4.03 6.13
CA ILE A 12 1.01 -3.54 6.10
C ILE A 12 1.08 -2.13 6.66
N THR A 13 2.05 -1.93 7.55
CA THR A 13 2.27 -0.68 8.28
C THR A 13 3.38 0.17 7.68
N THR A 14 3.37 1.48 7.96
CA THR A 14 4.39 2.41 7.46
C THR A 14 5.81 1.96 7.82
N LYS A 15 6.03 1.39 9.01
CA LYS A 15 7.35 0.90 9.45
C LYS A 15 7.90 -0.22 8.57
N GLU A 16 7.06 -1.07 8.01
CA GLU A 16 7.53 -2.16 7.13
C GLU A 16 8.06 -1.59 5.81
N ILE A 17 7.47 -0.49 5.35
CA ILE A 17 7.85 0.18 4.11
C ILE A 17 9.08 1.08 4.29
N ILE A 18 9.15 1.86 5.37
CA ILE A 18 10.22 2.87 5.52
C ILE A 18 11.28 2.52 6.57
N GLY A 19 11.04 1.51 7.41
CA GLY A 19 11.97 1.02 8.42
C GLY A 19 13.06 0.13 7.84
N ALA A 20 13.98 -0.35 8.68
CA ALA A 20 15.08 -1.23 8.25
C ALA A 20 14.61 -2.66 7.96
N GLU A 21 13.58 -3.13 8.68
CA GLU A 21 13.03 -4.48 8.57
C GLU A 21 11.55 -4.40 8.16
N PRO A 22 11.04 -5.36 7.35
CA PRO A 22 11.79 -6.45 6.69
C PRO A 22 12.70 -5.94 5.54
N PRO A 23 13.67 -6.74 5.05
CA PRO A 23 14.48 -6.37 3.88
C PRO A 23 13.61 -6.25 2.63
N VAL A 24 14.06 -5.45 1.65
CA VAL A 24 13.31 -5.15 0.42
C VAL A 24 12.95 -6.42 -0.34
N THR A 25 13.92 -7.34 -0.46
CA THR A 25 13.79 -8.59 -1.19
C THR A 25 14.40 -9.72 -0.38
N PRO A 26 13.75 -10.89 -0.33
CA PRO A 26 12.43 -11.21 -0.89
C PRO A 26 11.24 -10.73 -0.03
N ASP A 27 11.47 -10.48 1.27
CA ASP A 27 10.40 -10.40 2.27
C ASP A 27 9.36 -9.30 2.02
N THR A 28 9.76 -8.05 1.79
CA THR A 28 8.79 -6.95 1.56
C THR A 28 7.97 -7.19 0.28
N GLN A 29 8.57 -7.78 -0.75
CA GLN A 29 7.87 -8.06 -2.01
C GLN A 29 6.80 -9.14 -1.84
N ASP A 30 7.15 -10.25 -1.19
CA ASP A 30 6.22 -11.35 -0.96
C ASP A 30 5.05 -10.91 -0.05
N ILE A 31 5.34 -10.07 0.95
CA ILE A 31 4.30 -9.49 1.82
C ILE A 31 3.33 -8.62 0.99
N LEU A 32 3.86 -7.71 0.15
CA LEU A 32 3.03 -6.83 -0.70
C LEU A 32 2.21 -7.61 -1.73
N GLU A 33 2.78 -8.67 -2.30
CA GLU A 33 2.10 -9.51 -3.29
C GLU A 33 0.96 -10.31 -2.68
N ASN A 34 1.20 -10.97 -1.55
CA ASN A 34 0.18 -11.71 -0.83
C ASN A 34 -0.95 -10.80 -0.31
N GLU A 35 -0.60 -9.63 0.20
CA GLU A 35 -1.59 -8.66 0.67
C GLU A 35 -2.40 -8.08 -0.51
N LEU A 36 -1.77 -7.79 -1.66
CA LEU A 36 -2.50 -7.36 -2.86
C LEU A 36 -3.53 -8.39 -3.30
N ALA A 37 -3.16 -9.68 -3.35
CA ALA A 37 -4.07 -10.75 -3.73
C ALA A 37 -5.27 -10.84 -2.77
N THR A 38 -5.03 -10.66 -1.47
CA THR A 38 -6.06 -10.63 -0.45
C THR A 38 -7.00 -9.45 -0.66
N LEU A 39 -6.45 -8.23 -0.77
CA LEU A 39 -7.23 -7.01 -0.94
C LEU A 39 -8.09 -7.04 -2.21
N VAL A 40 -7.52 -7.48 -3.34
CA VAL A 40 -8.26 -7.62 -4.61
C VAL A 40 -9.41 -8.61 -4.48
N SER A 41 -9.20 -9.73 -3.78
CA SER A 41 -10.26 -10.71 -3.53
C SER A 41 -11.38 -10.12 -2.65
N GLU A 42 -11.04 -9.28 -1.68
CA GLU A 42 -12.01 -8.60 -0.81
C GLU A 42 -12.84 -7.55 -1.57
N LEU A 43 -12.32 -6.95 -2.66
CA LEU A 43 -13.06 -5.97 -3.47
C LEU A 43 -14.36 -6.54 -4.05
N GLU A 44 -14.42 -7.84 -4.31
CA GLU A 44 -15.62 -8.53 -4.82
C GLU A 44 -16.81 -8.41 -3.87
N SER A 45 -16.55 -8.24 -2.58
CA SER A 45 -17.59 -8.15 -1.54
C SER A 45 -17.90 -6.71 -1.10
N GLN A 46 -17.24 -5.71 -1.69
CA GLN A 46 -17.41 -4.30 -1.31
C GLN A 46 -18.50 -3.59 -2.10
N SER A 47 -19.18 -2.64 -1.46
CA SER A 47 -20.14 -1.77 -2.15
C SER A 47 -19.41 -0.68 -2.96
N LYS A 48 -20.10 -0.06 -3.94
CA LYS A 48 -19.50 1.07 -4.70
C LYS A 48 -19.11 2.25 -3.81
N GLU A 49 -19.81 2.49 -2.71
CA GLU A 49 -19.45 3.53 -1.74
C GLU A 49 -18.18 3.16 -0.96
N ASP A 50 -18.04 1.90 -0.56
CA ASP A 50 -16.85 1.43 0.14
C ASP A 50 -15.63 1.39 -0.79
N LEU A 51 -15.81 0.99 -2.05
CA LEU A 51 -14.75 1.07 -3.07
C LEU A 51 -14.22 2.50 -3.26
N LYS A 52 -15.09 3.52 -3.26
CA LYS A 52 -14.66 4.92 -3.32
C LYS A 52 -13.85 5.32 -2.09
N LYS A 53 -14.30 4.95 -0.89
CA LYS A 53 -13.54 5.20 0.35
C LYS A 53 -12.17 4.52 0.34
N LEU A 54 -12.11 3.26 -0.11
CA LEU A 54 -10.85 2.51 -0.25
C LEU A 54 -9.90 3.19 -1.23
N LEU A 55 -10.41 3.69 -2.36
CA LEU A 55 -9.63 4.43 -3.34
C LEU A 55 -8.99 5.69 -2.73
N GLU A 56 -9.80 6.51 -2.03
CA GLU A 56 -9.32 7.73 -1.38
C GLU A 56 -8.29 7.43 -0.28
N GLN A 57 -8.55 6.40 0.53
CA GLN A 57 -7.64 5.94 1.58
C GLN A 57 -6.30 5.48 1.00
N GLN A 58 -6.31 4.68 -0.07
CA GLN A 58 -5.09 4.16 -0.67
C GLN A 58 -4.26 5.28 -1.32
N GLN A 59 -4.90 6.25 -1.98
CA GLN A 59 -4.21 7.42 -2.54
C GLN A 59 -3.57 8.29 -1.45
N ALA A 60 -4.27 8.49 -0.33
CA ALA A 60 -3.74 9.24 0.80
C ALA A 60 -2.55 8.52 1.44
N ALA A 61 -2.63 7.19 1.60
CA ALA A 61 -1.53 6.37 2.12
C ALA A 61 -0.30 6.43 1.20
N GLU A 62 -0.49 6.35 -0.12
CA GLU A 62 0.60 6.47 -1.09
C GLU A 62 1.28 7.83 -1.02
N ALA A 63 0.51 8.91 -0.96
CA ALA A 63 1.04 10.26 -0.79
C ALA A 63 1.76 10.43 0.55
N HIS A 64 1.25 9.83 1.64
CA HIS A 64 1.89 9.86 2.96
C HIS A 64 3.27 9.20 2.94
N VAL A 65 3.40 8.02 2.32
CA VAL A 65 4.67 7.32 2.24
C VAL A 65 5.67 8.09 1.35
N ASN A 66 5.20 8.65 0.23
CA ASN A 66 6.05 9.35 -0.74
C ASN A 66 6.43 10.80 -0.35
N SER A 67 5.63 11.48 0.45
CA SER A 67 5.85 12.90 0.81
C SER A 67 6.89 13.12 1.91
N ARG A 68 7.43 12.05 2.50
CA ARG A 68 8.36 12.13 3.63
C ARG A 68 9.70 12.76 3.24
N PRO A 69 10.03 13.95 3.78
CA PRO A 69 11.36 14.54 3.62
C PRO A 69 12.36 13.64 4.32
N GLY A 70 13.38 13.17 3.60
CA GLY A 70 14.36 12.26 4.15
C GLY A 70 13.87 10.81 4.24
N ALA A 71 13.03 10.35 3.31
CA ALA A 71 13.04 8.95 2.89
C ALA A 71 14.51 8.55 2.65
N MET A 72 15.12 7.96 3.68
CA MET A 72 16.54 7.66 3.70
C MET A 72 16.83 6.88 2.42
N ALA A 73 17.93 7.19 1.72
CA ALA A 73 18.29 6.51 0.46
C ALA A 73 18.20 4.96 0.58
N LEU A 74 18.38 4.44 1.79
CA LEU A 74 18.26 3.03 2.18
C LEU A 74 16.84 2.43 2.06
N SER A 75 15.77 3.21 2.23
CA SER A 75 14.38 2.73 2.10
C SER A 75 13.72 3.07 0.76
N GLN A 76 14.42 3.81 -0.13
CA GLN A 76 13.90 4.10 -1.47
C GLN A 76 13.47 2.87 -2.27
N PRO A 77 14.21 1.74 -2.28
CA PRO A 77 13.77 0.56 -3.01
C PRO A 77 12.45 -0.01 -2.48
N LYS A 78 12.20 0.05 -1.16
CA LYS A 78 10.93 -0.38 -0.55
C LYS A 78 9.79 0.57 -0.88
N ILE A 79 10.04 1.87 -0.87
CA ILE A 79 9.04 2.89 -1.23
C ILE A 79 8.63 2.76 -2.70
N GLN A 80 9.59 2.51 -3.60
CA GLN A 80 9.31 2.24 -5.02
C GLN A 80 8.47 0.97 -5.20
N LEU A 81 8.84 -0.09 -4.48
CA LEU A 81 8.11 -1.35 -4.51
C LEU A 81 6.67 -1.16 -3.98
N PHE A 82 6.51 -0.54 -2.82
CA PHE A 82 5.22 -0.19 -2.25
C PHE A 82 4.39 0.63 -3.24
N THR A 83 4.96 1.68 -3.84
CA THR A 83 4.24 2.52 -4.82
C THR A 83 3.75 1.69 -6.00
N LYS A 84 4.56 0.74 -6.50
CA LYS A 84 4.14 -0.17 -7.57
C LYS A 84 2.93 -1.02 -7.18
N TYR A 85 2.91 -1.59 -5.96
CA TYR A 85 1.78 -2.40 -5.50
C TYR A 85 0.55 -1.56 -5.12
N SER A 86 0.75 -0.38 -4.54
CA SER A 86 -0.30 0.62 -4.28
C SER A 86 -1.02 1.03 -5.57
N GLN A 87 -0.26 1.36 -6.62
CA GLN A 87 -0.82 1.70 -7.93
C GLN A 87 -1.59 0.55 -8.58
N LYS A 88 -1.09 -0.70 -8.44
CA LYS A 88 -1.85 -1.89 -8.89
C LYS A 88 -3.20 -2.00 -8.17
N TYR A 89 -3.22 -1.83 -6.85
CA TYR A 89 -4.46 -1.92 -6.08
C TYR A 89 -5.44 -0.79 -6.42
N ILE A 90 -4.95 0.45 -6.55
CA ILE A 90 -5.73 1.60 -7.02
C ILE A 90 -6.38 1.30 -8.37
N GLN A 91 -5.63 0.70 -9.30
CA GLN A 91 -6.15 0.32 -10.61
C GLN A 91 -7.25 -0.74 -10.49
N SER A 92 -7.06 -1.79 -9.68
CA SER A 92 -8.09 -2.81 -9.44
C SER A 92 -9.37 -2.25 -8.83
N ILE A 93 -9.27 -1.29 -7.90
CA ILE A 93 -10.45 -0.62 -7.34
C ILE A 93 -11.21 0.17 -8.42
N LYS A 94 -10.49 0.90 -9.29
CA LYS A 94 -11.10 1.66 -10.39
C LYS A 94 -11.83 0.74 -11.38
N GLU A 95 -11.17 -0.32 -11.80
CA GLU A 95 -11.77 -1.33 -12.69
C GLU A 95 -13.05 -1.92 -12.10
N LYS A 96 -13.09 -2.14 -10.78
CA LYS A 96 -14.28 -2.62 -10.08
C LYS A 96 -15.39 -1.57 -9.97
N LEU A 97 -15.04 -0.29 -9.84
CA LEU A 97 -16.01 0.82 -9.80
C LEU A 97 -16.68 1.03 -11.17
N ASP A 98 -15.90 0.89 -12.24
CA ASP A 98 -16.32 1.04 -13.64
C ASP A 98 -17.08 -0.19 -14.18
N SER A 99 -17.00 -1.34 -13.48
CA SER A 99 -17.82 -2.53 -13.73
C SER A 99 -19.27 -2.39 -13.23
#